data_AF-A0A6N7H9X4-F1
#
_entry.id   AF-A0A6N7H9X4-F1
#
_cell.length_a   1.000
_cell.length_b   1.000
_cell.length_c   1.000
_cell.angle_alpha   90.00
_cell.angle_beta   90.00
_cell.angle_gamma   90.00
#
_symmetry.space_group_name_H-M   'P 1'
#
loop_
_entity.id
_entity.type
_entity.pdbx_description
1 polymer ?
#
loop_
_entity_poly.entity_id
_entity_poly.type
_entity_poly.pdbx_seq_one_letter_code
_entity_poly.pdbx_strand_id
1 'polypeptide(L)' 'MAIASNSAFSEWARTFTDPRLCAAIVDRLTFNASIIETGTESFRLRNTKRRRSPRAS' A
#
# COMPACT_ATOMS: atom_id res chain seq x y z
N MET A 1 14.35 -6.75 2.08
CA MET A 1 13.25 -6.82 1.10
C MET A 1 12.20 -5.80 1.50
N ALA A 2 11.56 -5.12 0.55
CA ALA A 2 10.47 -4.19 0.83
C ALA A 2 9.29 -4.50 -0.10
N ILE A 3 8.08 -4.47 0.44
CA ILE A 3 6.83 -4.74 -0.28
C ILE A 3 5.88 -3.60 0.06
N ALA A 4 5.17 -3.09 -0.95
CA ALA A 4 4.09 -2.15 -0.76
C ALA A 4 2.78 -2.80 -1.20
N SER A 5 1.74 -2.62 -0.41
CA SER A 5 0.37 -3.04 -0.74
C SER A 5 -0.58 -1.88 -0.51
N ASN A 6 -1.57 -1.76 -1.40
CA ASN A 6 -2.68 -0.82 -1.26
C ASN A 6 -3.92 -1.47 -0.58
N SER A 7 -3.82 -2.74 -0.21
CA SER A 7 -4.89 -3.51 0.43
C SER A 7 -4.45 -3.97 1.82
N ALA A 8 -5.32 -3.79 2.81
CA ALA A 8 -5.13 -4.35 4.15
C ALA A 8 -5.04 -5.88 4.10
N PHE A 9 -4.33 -6.51 5.05
CA PHE A 9 -4.16 -7.97 5.08
C PHE A 9 -5.49 -8.73 5.12
N SER A 10 -6.55 -8.17 5.71
CA SER A 10 -7.90 -8.75 5.71
C SER A 10 -8.48 -8.94 4.30
N GLU A 11 -8.10 -8.07 3.36
CA GLU A 11 -8.58 -8.12 1.97
C GLU A 11 -7.75 -9.05 1.09
N TRP A 12 -6.65 -9.62 1.60
CA TRP A 12 -5.75 -10.45 0.80
C TRP A 12 -6.37 -11.79 0.40
N ALA A 13 -7.41 -12.26 1.11
CA ALA A 13 -8.19 -13.42 0.71
C ALA A 13 -8.86 -13.27 -0.68
N ARG A 14 -9.03 -12.02 -1.17
CA ARG A 14 -9.51 -11.77 -2.54
C ARG A 14 -8.45 -12.04 -3.60
N THR A 15 -7.17 -11.91 -3.25
CA THR A 15 -6.04 -12.13 -4.16
C THR A 15 -5.48 -13.54 -4.01
N PHE A 16 -5.31 -14.00 -2.77
CA PHE A 16 -4.90 -15.36 -2.44
C PHE A 16 -6.11 -16.14 -1.96
N THR A 17 -6.83 -16.76 -2.90
CA THR A 17 -8.14 -17.39 -2.64
C THR A 17 -8.03 -18.68 -1.83
N ASP A 18 -6.87 -19.35 -1.83
CA ASP A 18 -6.61 -20.46 -0.91
C ASP A 18 -6.30 -19.91 0.50
N PRO A 19 -7.11 -20.24 1.52
CA PRO A 19 -6.95 -19.67 2.86
C PRO A 19 -5.62 -20.03 3.53
N ARG A 20 -5.09 -21.23 3.27
CA ARG A 20 -3.82 -21.69 3.87
C ARG A 20 -2.64 -20.95 3.26
N LEU A 21 -2.67 -20.75 1.94
CA LEU A 21 -1.68 -19.96 1.22
C LEU A 21 -1.69 -18.50 1.67
N CYS A 22 -2.87 -17.88 1.78
CA CYS A 22 -2.99 -16.49 2.26
C CYS A 22 -2.38 -16.33 3.65
N ALA A 23 -2.72 -17.24 4.58
CA ALA A 23 -2.17 -17.21 5.94
C ALA A 23 -0.65 -17.41 5.94
N ALA A 24 -0.12 -18.37 5.18
CA ALA A 24 1.31 -18.65 5.12
C ALA A 24 2.12 -17.49 4.51
N ILE A 25 1.54 -16.75 3.55
CA ILE A 25 2.18 -15.56 2.98
C ILE A 25 2.22 -14.44 4.04
N VAL A 26 1.09 -14.12 4.68
CA VAL A 26 1.03 -13.07 5.69
C VAL A 26 1.98 -13.37 6.86
N ASP A 27 2.01 -14.61 7.34
CA ASP A 27 2.92 -15.07 8.38
C ASP A 27 4.40 -14.81 8.02
N ARG A 28 4.84 -15.30 6.86
CA ARG A 28 6.24 -15.13 6.42
C ARG A 28 6.62 -13.67 6.15
N LEU A 29 5.69 -12.86 5.63
CA LEU A 29 5.95 -11.44 5.35
C LEU A 29 5.98 -10.60 6.62
N THR A 30 5.30 -11.02 7.68
CA THR A 30 5.25 -10.29 8.96
C THR A 30 6.33 -10.78 9.94
N PHE A 31 6.88 -11.98 9.74
CA PHE A 31 7.97 -12.51 10.54
C PHE A 31 9.20 -11.59 10.50
N ASN A 32 9.51 -10.95 11.63
CA ASN A 32 10.58 -9.98 11.80
C ASN A 32 10.51 -8.77 10.84
N ALA A 33 9.30 -8.38 10.43
CA ALA A 33 9.08 -7.21 9.58
C ALA A 33 8.72 -5.96 10.39
N SER A 34 9.05 -4.79 9.84
CA SER A 34 8.52 -3.51 10.29
C SER A 34 7.35 -3.12 9.39
N ILE A 35 6.15 -2.99 9.96
CA ILE A 35 4.95 -2.58 9.24
C ILE A 35 4.86 -1.07 9.27
N ILE A 36 4.78 -0.45 8.10
CA ILE A 36 4.63 0.99 7.93
C ILE A 36 3.31 1.25 7.22
N GLU A 37 2.35 1.82 7.95
CA GLU A 37 1.10 2.30 7.36
C GLU A 37 1.34 3.64 6.67
N THR A 38 1.18 3.67 5.35
CA THR A 38 1.30 4.90 4.58
C THR A 38 -0.03 5.67 4.60
N GLY A 39 0.05 6.99 4.70
CA GLY A 39 -1.14 7.84 4.65
C GLY A 39 -1.82 7.83 3.28
N THR A 40 -2.93 8.56 3.15
CA THR A 40 -3.75 8.59 1.93
C THR A 40 -3.32 9.67 0.93
N GLU A 41 -2.26 10.43 1.23
CA GLU A 41 -1.80 11.52 0.37
C GLU A 41 -1.10 11.02 -0.90
N SER A 42 -1.71 11.30 -2.05
CA SER A 42 -1.10 11.01 -3.35
C SER A 42 -0.08 12.09 -3.74
N PHE A 43 1.21 11.73 -3.74
CA PHE A 43 2.30 12.58 -4.24
C PHE A 43 2.03 13.04 -5.68
N ARG A 44 1.59 12.12 -6.56
CA ARG A 44 1.31 12.40 -7.98
C ARG A 44 0.22 13.45 -8.13
N LEU A 45 -0.86 13.33 -7.35
CA LEU A 45 -1.96 14.29 -7.37
C LEU A 45 -1.50 15.66 -6.87
N ARG A 46 -0.79 15.70 -5.73
CA ARG A 46 -0.24 16.94 -5.16
C ARG A 46 0.65 17.66 -6.16
N ASN A 47 1.54 16.95 -6.84
CA ASN A 47 2.45 17.55 -7.82
C ASN A 47 1.71 18.06 -9.07
N THR A 48 0.71 17.31 -9.56
CA THR A 48 -0.13 17.75 -10.69
C THR A 48 -0.91 19.02 -10.34
N LYS A 49 -1.49 19.09 -9.13
CA LYS A 49 -2.18 20.29 -8.64
C LYS A 49 -1.22 21.49 -8.56
N ARG A 50 -0.01 21.30 -8.03
CA ARG A 50 1.02 22.36 -7.97
C ARG A 50 1.39 22.88 -9.36
N ARG A 51 1.56 22.00 -10.34
CA ARG A 51 1.89 22.39 -11.73
C ARG A 51 0.74 23.06 -12.47
N ARG A 52 -0.51 22.74 -12.12
CA ARG A 52 -1.72 23.33 -12.71
C ARG A 52 -2.19 24.61 -12.03
N SER A 53 -1.65 24.95 -10.87
CA SER A 53 -1.95 26.24 -10.24
C SER A 53 -1.44 27.35 -11.18
N PRO A 54 -2.31 28.26 -11.65
CA PRO A 54 -1.86 29.43 -12.38
C PRO A 54 -0.84 30.14 -11.49
N ARG A 55 0.28 30.53 -12.08
CA ARG A 55 1.22 31.44 -11.41
C ARG A 55 0.41 32.68 -11.07
N ALA A 56 0.08 32.88 -9.79
CA ALA A 56 -0.59 34.10 -9.35
C ALA A 56 0.26 35.26 -9.87
N SER A 57 -0.34 36.05 -10.76
CA SER A 57 0.27 37.24 -11.36
C SER A 57 0.26 38.38 -10.36
#